data_AF-A0A7V0IWT1-F1
#
_entry.id   AF-A0A7V0IWT1-F1
#
_cell.length_a   1.000
_cell.length_b   1.000
_cell.length_c   1.000
_cell.angle_alpha   90.00
_cell.angle_beta   90.00
_cell.angle_gamma   90.00
#
_symmetry.space_group_name_H-M   'P 1'
#
loop_
_entity.id
_entity.type
_entity.pdbx_description
1 polymer ?
#
loop_
_entity_poly.entity_id
_entity_poly.type
_entity_poly.pdbx_seq_one_letter_code
_entity_poly.pdbx_strand_id
1 'polypeptide(L)'
;MGSVTKQANFLLPEDLIDELRRVVAKREQSKVVAEALRKELKRLKLKGALETSFGAWKDKDHPELKGGTVAFVRKLRKSGRLTRVK
;
A
#
# COMPACT_ATOMS: atom_id res chain seq x y z
N MET A 1 -17.52 14.62 5.67
CA MET A 1 -18.48 13.51 5.45
C MET A 1 -18.32 12.53 6.61
N GLY A 2 -19.31 12.41 7.48
CA GLY A 2 -19.27 11.45 8.58
C GLY A 2 -19.18 10.03 8.01
N SER A 3 -18.12 9.30 8.35
CA SER A 3 -17.94 7.93 7.84
C SER A 3 -19.06 7.04 8.36
N VAL A 4 -19.85 6.46 7.46
CA VAL A 4 -20.85 5.45 7.80
C VAL A 4 -20.13 4.24 8.39
N THR A 5 -20.30 4.00 9.70
CA THR A 5 -19.77 2.83 10.39
C THR A 5 -20.75 1.67 10.22
N LYS A 6 -20.28 0.52 9.73
CA LYS A 6 -21.05 -0.74 9.72
C LYS A 6 -20.52 -1.67 10.81
N GLN A 7 -21.42 -2.25 11.60
CA GLN A 7 -21.07 -3.31 12.55
C GLN A 7 -20.76 -4.59 11.78
N ALA A 8 -19.70 -5.28 12.20
CA ALA A 8 -19.33 -6.57 11.66
C ALA A 8 -19.06 -7.52 12.82
N ASN A 9 -19.63 -8.72 12.75
CA ASN A 9 -19.52 -9.72 13.79
C ASN A 9 -18.31 -10.61 13.47
N PHE A 10 -17.23 -10.43 14.23
CA PHE A 10 -16.04 -11.27 14.13
C PHE A 10 -15.81 -11.96 15.47
N LEU A 11 -15.32 -13.19 15.43
CA LEU A 11 -14.83 -13.89 16.61
C LEU A 11 -13.38 -13.46 16.83
N LEU A 12 -13.11 -12.94 18.02
CA LEU A 12 -11.76 -12.59 18.47
C LEU A 12 -11.45 -13.46 19.70
N PRO A 13 -10.20 -13.91 19.86
CA PRO A 13 -9.76 -14.60 21.06
C PRO A 13 -10.04 -13.79 22.33
N GLU A 14 -10.47 -14.45 23.40
CA GLU A 14 -10.89 -13.80 24.65
C GLU A 14 -9.71 -13.08 25.33
N ASP A 15 -8.54 -13.72 25.33
CA ASP A 15 -7.28 -13.17 25.84
C ASP A 15 -6.92 -11.83 25.18
N LEU A 16 -7.11 -11.73 23.86
CA LEU A 16 -6.83 -10.51 23.11
C LEU A 16 -7.84 -9.39 23.44
N ILE A 17 -9.11 -9.73 23.64
CA ILE A 17 -10.14 -8.74 24.01
C ILE A 17 -9.86 -8.22 25.43
N ASP A 18 -9.46 -9.09 26.35
CA ASP A 18 -9.16 -8.71 27.72
C ASP A 18 -7.92 -7.83 27.81
N GLU A 19 -6.87 -8.16 27.04
CA GLU A 19 -5.71 -7.29 26.91
C GLU A 19 -6.10 -5.91 26.35
N LEU A 20 -6.89 -5.88 25.27
CA LEU A 20 -7.37 -4.63 24.69
C LEU A 20 -8.17 -3.79 25.69
N ARG A 21 -9.01 -4.42 26.53
CA ARG A 21 -9.79 -3.74 27.58
C ARG A 21 -8.94 -3.20 28.71
N ARG A 22 -7.82 -3.87 29.04
CA ARG A 22 -6.86 -3.42 30.05
C ARG A 22 -6.05 -2.21 29.58
N VAL A 23 -5.67 -2.20 28.30
CA VAL A 23 -4.77 -1.17 27.74
C VAL A 23 -5.54 0.04 27.19
N VAL A 24 -6.74 -0.16 26.63
CA VAL A 24 -7.47 0.86 25.87
C VAL A 24 -8.85 1.12 26.47
N ALA A 25 -9.16 2.41 26.67
CA ALA A 25 -10.46 2.87 27.17
C ALA A 25 -11.61 2.43 26.24
N LYS A 26 -12.76 2.07 26.81
CA LYS A 26 -13.93 1.51 26.08
C LYS A 26 -14.33 2.27 24.82
N ARG A 27 -14.21 3.60 24.80
CA ARG A 27 -14.59 4.45 23.66
C ARG A 27 -13.56 4.50 22.53
N GLU A 28 -12.33 4.06 22.78
CA GLU A 28 -11.23 4.08 21.81
C GLU A 28 -10.92 2.71 21.22
N GLN A 29 -11.48 1.63 21.79
CA GLN A 29 -11.25 0.26 21.34
C GLN A 29 -11.63 0.05 19.86
N SER A 30 -12.76 0.59 19.42
CA SER A 30 -13.19 0.49 18.02
C SER A 30 -12.25 1.22 17.07
N LYS A 31 -11.67 2.35 17.50
CA LYS A 31 -10.68 3.10 16.72
C LYS A 31 -9.37 2.33 16.59
N VAL A 32 -8.87 1.77 17.69
CA VAL A 32 -7.64 0.96 17.70
C VAL A 32 -7.80 -0.28 16.81
N VAL A 33 -8.92 -0.99 16.91
CA VAL A 33 -9.20 -2.15 16.06
C VAL A 33 -9.28 -1.75 14.58
N ALA A 34 -9.95 -0.64 14.27
CA ALA A 34 -10.05 -0.14 12.90
C ALA A 34 -8.68 0.26 12.32
N GLU A 35 -7.82 0.91 13.11
CA GLU A 35 -6.48 1.29 12.70
C GLU A 35 -5.57 0.08 12.48
N ALA A 36 -5.60 -0.89 13.40
CA ALA A 36 -4.87 -2.15 13.27
C ALA A 36 -5.29 -2.91 12.00
N LEU A 37 -6.60 -3.02 11.77
CA LEU A 37 -7.14 -3.68 10.58
C LEU A 37 -6.74 -2.96 9.28
N ARG A 38 -6.77 -1.61 9.26
CA ARG A 38 -6.29 -0.84 8.10
C ARG A 38 -4.82 -1.10 7.81
N LYS A 39 -3.98 -1.15 8.84
CA LYS A 39 -2.55 -1.42 8.71
C LYS A 39 -2.31 -2.81 8.13
N GLU A 40 -3.00 -3.83 8.64
CA GLU A 40 -2.83 -5.20 8.17
C GLU A 40 -3.36 -5.39 6.75
N LEU A 41 -4.50 -4.81 6.40
CA LEU A 41 -5.00 -4.80 5.03
C LEU A 41 -4.01 -4.14 4.06
N LYS A 42 -3.38 -3.03 4.47
CA LYS A 42 -2.36 -2.38 3.64
C LYS A 42 -1.14 -3.28 3.45
N ARG A 43 -0.71 -4.01 4.48
CA ARG A 43 0.39 -4.97 4.41
C ARG A 43 0.09 -6.11 3.44
N LEU A 44 -1.11 -6.70 3.51
CA LEU A 44 -1.53 -7.77 2.60
C LEU A 44 -1.61 -7.30 1.15
N LYS A 45 -2.16 -6.10 0.91
CA LYS A 45 -2.18 -5.49 -0.43
C LYS A 45 -0.78 -5.26 -0.98
N LEU A 46 0.13 -4.75 -0.14
CA LEU A 46 1.52 -4.54 -0.54
C LEU A 46 2.19 -5.87 -0.90
N LYS A 47 1.99 -6.92 -0.09
CA LYS A 47 2.53 -8.24 -0.39
C LYS A 47 2.06 -8.76 -1.75
N GLY A 48 0.76 -8.70 -2.01
CA GLY A 48 0.21 -9.08 -3.33
C GLY A 48 0.76 -8.22 -4.47
N ALA A 49 0.91 -6.91 -4.26
CA ALA A 49 1.50 -6.03 -5.26
C ALA A 49 2.97 -6.39 -5.55
N LEU A 50 3.76 -6.74 -4.52
CA LEU A 50 5.15 -7.15 -4.69
C LEU A 50 5.26 -8.47 -5.46
N GLU A 51 4.41 -9.44 -5.15
CA GLU A 51 4.36 -10.72 -5.87
C GLU A 51 3.98 -10.53 -7.34
N THR A 52 2.96 -9.71 -7.62
CA THR A 52 2.51 -9.42 -9.00
C THR A 52 3.49 -8.55 -9.78
N SER A 53 4.16 -7.59 -9.12
CA SER A 53 5.12 -6.68 -9.78
C SER A 53 6.50 -7.31 -9.96
N PHE A 54 6.77 -8.46 -9.34
CA PHE A 54 8.02 -9.19 -9.53
C PHE A 54 8.16 -9.63 -10.99
N GLY A 55 9.12 -9.02 -11.69
CA GLY A 55 9.34 -9.27 -13.12
C GLY A 55 8.46 -8.46 -14.06
N ALA A 56 7.72 -7.46 -13.57
CA ALA A 56 6.98 -6.52 -14.42
C ALA A 56 7.88 -5.69 -15.34
N TRP A 57 9.19 -5.60 -15.06
CA TRP A 57 10.16 -4.83 -15.84
C TRP A 57 11.07 -5.74 -16.68
N LYS A 58 10.54 -6.88 -17.15
CA LYS A 58 11.30 -7.79 -18.03
C LYS A 58 11.45 -7.17 -19.43
N ASP A 59 12.59 -7.44 -20.05
CA ASP A 59 12.91 -6.98 -21.41
C ASP A 59 11.92 -7.44 -22.50
N LYS A 60 11.12 -8.48 -22.20
CA LYS A 60 10.06 -8.98 -23.06
C LYS A 60 8.85 -8.03 -23.11
N ASP A 61 8.50 -7.45 -21.97
CA ASP A 61 7.34 -6.57 -21.82
C ASP A 61 7.72 -5.09 -22.04
N HIS A 62 9.00 -4.75 -21.84
CA HIS A 62 9.54 -3.39 -21.99
C HIS A 62 10.85 -3.37 -22.81
N PRO A 63 10.78 -3.51 -24.16
CA PRO A 63 11.95 -3.46 -25.02
C PRO A 63 12.70 -2.12 -24.96
N GLU A 64 12.03 -1.04 -24.57
CA GLU A 64 12.60 0.30 -24.35
C GLU A 64 13.57 0.38 -23.16
N LEU A 65 13.51 -0.60 -22.25
CA LEU A 65 14.39 -0.70 -21.08
C LEU A 65 15.62 -1.60 -21.32
N LYS A 66 15.71 -2.27 -22.48
CA LYS A 66 16.85 -3.15 -22.84
C LYS A 66 18.21 -2.47 -22.77
N GLY A 67 18.27 -1.17 -23.06
CA GLY A 67 19.49 -0.36 -22.98
C GLY A 67 19.92 0.01 -21.55
N GLY A 68 19.21 -0.51 -20.53
CA GLY A 68 19.37 -0.16 -19.14
C GLY A 68 18.56 1.08 -18.74
N THR A 69 18.11 1.10 -17.49
CA THR A 69 17.25 2.16 -16.93
C THR A 69 17.90 3.55 -17.07
N VAL A 70 19.22 3.64 -16.96
CA VAL A 70 19.96 4.91 -17.08
C VAL A 70 19.84 5.52 -18.47
N ALA A 71 19.94 4.72 -19.53
CA ALA A 71 19.82 5.19 -20.91
C ALA A 71 18.39 5.67 -21.21
N PHE A 72 17.40 4.91 -20.74
CA PHE A 72 15.99 5.27 -20.85
C PHE A 72 15.67 6.61 -20.13
N VAL A 73 16.08 6.77 -18.87
CA VAL A 73 15.87 8.02 -18.11
C VAL A 73 16.60 9.20 -18.75
N ARG A 74 17.80 8.99 -19.31
CA ARG A 74 18.52 10.04 -20.07
C ARG A 74 17.75 10.46 -21.31
N LYS A 75 17.17 9.52 -22.08
CA LYS A 75 16.33 9.81 -23.25
C LYS A 75 15.08 10.62 -22.84
N LEU A 76 14.41 10.22 -21.76
CA LEU A 76 13.24 10.91 -21.22
C LEU A 76 13.56 12.36 -20.82
N ARG A 77 14.67 12.57 -20.10
CA ARG A 77 15.12 13.90 -19.66
C ARG A 77 15.56 14.81 -20.82
N LYS A 78 16.14 14.25 -21.87
CA LYS A 78 16.46 15.01 -23.10
C LYS A 78 15.19 15.51 -23.79
N SER A 79 14.12 14.70 -23.81
CA SER A 79 12.83 15.08 -24.38
C SER A 79 12.19 16.27 -23.67
N GLY A 80 12.27 16.35 -22.33
CA GLY A 80 11.69 17.44 -21.54
C GLY A 80 12.51 18.73 -21.51
N ARG A 81 13.84 18.67 -21.70
CA ARG A 81 14.68 19.88 -21.78
C ARG A 81 14.45 20.69 -23.06
N LEU A 82 14.07 20.02 -24.15
CA LEU A 82 13.77 20.68 -25.42
C LEU A 82 12.42 21.42 -25.40
N THR A 83 11.52 21.07 -24.48
CA THR A 83 10.19 21.70 -24.36
C THR A 83 10.18 22.97 -23.51
N ARG A 84 11.31 23.31 -22.85
CA ARG A 84 11.43 24.49 -21.98
C ARG A 84 12.24 25.63 -22.64
N VAL A 85 12.14 25.75 -23.95
CA VAL A 85 12.62 26.93 -24.71
C VAL A 85 11.53 27.34 -25.70
N LYS A 86 10.49 28.01 -25.20
CA LYS A 86 10.01 29.33 -25.66
C LYS A 86 8.82 29.75 -24.81
#